data_AF-A0A9C8ZIW1-F1
#
_entry.id   AF-A0A9C8ZIW1-F1
#
_cell.length_a   1.000
_cell.length_b   1.000
_cell.length_c   1.000
_cell.angle_alpha   90.00
_cell.angle_beta   90.00
_cell.angle_gamma   90.00
#
_symmetry.space_group_name_H-M   'P 1'
#
loop_
_entity.id
_entity.type
_entity.pdbx_description
1 polymer ?
#
loop_
_entity_poly.entity_id
_entity_poly.type
_entity_poly.pdbx_seq_one_letter_code
_entity_poly.pdbx_strand_id
1 'polypeptide(L)'
;MSIPALNAGIKGIHQGLNNMRRDASAIAQAINTDAAGSNNERPVDVAGPLVNLKIDSLQIQASGKVVESVSDIIGSLLDVTA
;
A
#
# COMPACT_ATOMS: atom_id res chain seq x y z
N MET A 1 19.76 -18.14 5.95
CA MET A 1 20.22 -16.83 5.46
C MET A 1 18.99 -15.98 5.18
N SER A 2 18.74 -14.97 6.01
CA SER A 2 17.61 -14.04 5.81
C SER A 2 18.09 -12.91 4.92
N ILE A 3 17.46 -12.66 3.77
CA ILE A 3 17.80 -11.51 2.93
C ILE A 3 17.06 -10.29 3.50
N PRO A 4 17.76 -9.30 4.11
CA PRO A 4 17.08 -8.20 4.82
C PRO A 4 16.18 -7.39 3.90
N ALA A 5 16.58 -7.19 2.64
CA ALA A 5 15.80 -6.50 1.62
C ALA A 5 14.49 -7.25 1.26
N LEU A 6 14.52 -8.58 1.21
CA LEU A 6 13.31 -9.40 0.96
C LEU A 6 12.31 -9.25 2.11
N ASN A 7 12.78 -9.34 3.35
CA ASN A 7 11.93 -9.16 4.52
C ASN A 7 11.36 -7.73 4.59
N ALA A 8 12.18 -6.72 4.27
CA ALA A 8 11.72 -5.34 4.19
C ALA A 8 10.66 -5.14 3.09
N GLY A 9 10.85 -5.75 1.92
CA GLY A 9 9.87 -5.72 0.82
C GLY A 9 8.54 -6.38 1.21
N ILE A 10 8.57 -7.60 1.77
CA ILE A 10 7.36 -8.29 2.23
C ILE A 10 6.64 -7.49 3.33
N LYS A 11 7.39 -6.97 4.31
CA LYS A 11 6.84 -6.13 5.36
C LYS A 11 6.21 -4.85 4.81
N GLY A 12 6.84 -4.21 3.82
CA GLY A 12 6.34 -3.02 3.14
C GLY A 12 5.03 -3.29 2.39
N ILE A 13 4.92 -4.43 1.71
CA ILE A 13 3.66 -4.88 1.06
C ILE A 13 2.56 -5.05 2.11
N HIS A 14 2.84 -5.78 3.20
CA HIS A 14 1.83 -6.00 4.26
C HIS A 14 1.38 -4.70 4.92
N GLN A 15 2.32 -3.79 5.20
CA GLN A 15 2.01 -2.49 5.77
C GLN A 15 1.16 -1.65 4.82
N GLY A 16 1.54 -1.56 3.54
CA GLY A 16 0.77 -0.82 2.53
C GLY A 16 -0.64 -1.39 2.34
N LEU A 17 -0.81 -2.72 2.35
CA LEU A 17 -2.14 -3.35 2.26
C LEU A 17 -3.02 -3.04 3.48
N ASN A 18 -2.44 -2.97 4.68
CA ASN A 18 -3.20 -2.63 5.88
C ASN A 18 -3.63 -1.17 5.90
N ASN A 19 -2.75 -0.25 5.49
CA ASN A 19 -3.07 1.17 5.36
C ASN A 19 -4.13 1.39 4.27
N MET A 20 -3.97 0.74 3.11
CA MET A 20 -4.92 0.84 2.00
C MET A 20 -6.34 0.42 2.42
N ARG A 21 -6.46 -0.66 3.21
CA ARG A 21 -7.77 -1.09 3.75
C ARG A 21 -8.37 -0.05 4.69
N ARG A 22 -7.55 0.60 5.51
CA ARG A 22 -7.98 1.66 6.42
C ARG A 22 -8.46 2.88 5.65
N ASP A 23 -7.72 3.32 4.64
CA ASP A 23 -8.06 4.49 3.83
C ASP A 23 -9.28 4.23 2.95
N ALA A 24 -9.40 3.03 2.38
CA ALA A 24 -10.60 2.61 1.66
C ALA A 24 -11.85 2.60 2.58
N SER A 25 -11.70 2.16 3.83
CA SER A 25 -12.78 2.22 4.82
C SER A 25 -13.14 3.66 5.19
N ALA A 26 -12.16 4.56 5.32
CA ALA A 26 -12.41 5.98 5.58
C ALA A 26 -13.17 6.64 4.42
N ILE A 27 -12.82 6.32 3.17
CA ILE A 27 -13.54 6.77 1.98
C ILE A 27 -14.99 6.24 1.99
N ALA A 28 -15.18 4.95 2.26
CA ALA A 28 -16.51 4.35 2.31
C ALA A 28 -17.39 4.97 3.41
N GLN A 29 -16.82 5.24 4.59
CA GLN A 29 -17.53 5.92 5.67
C GLN A 29 -17.92 7.35 5.27
N ALA A 30 -16.99 8.10 4.67
CA ALA A 30 -17.26 9.45 4.20
C ALA A 30 -18.42 9.51 3.19
N ILE A 31 -18.48 8.58 2.24
CA ILE A 31 -19.56 8.49 1.26
C ILE A 31 -20.91 8.13 1.91
N ASN A 32 -20.90 7.27 2.93
CA ASN A 32 -22.13 6.81 3.58
C ASN A 32 -22.66 7.77 4.66
N THR A 33 -21.81 8.62 5.24
CA THR A 33 -22.20 9.63 6.23
C THR A 33 -23.05 10.75 5.62
N ASP A 34 -22.83 11.13 4.36
CA ASP A 34 -23.64 12.13 3.64
C ASP A 34 -25.10 11.68 3.40
N ALA A 35 -25.39 10.37 3.45
CA ALA A 35 -26.75 9.85 3.25
C ALA A 35 -27.65 10.00 4.49
N ALA A 36 -27.08 10.32 5.67
CA ALA A 36 -27.79 10.41 6.95
C ALA A 36 -28.04 11.86 7.39
N GLY A 37 -28.71 12.65 6.54
CA GLY A 37 -29.65 13.69 6.99
C GLY A 37 -29.11 14.87 7.82
N SER A 38 -28.04 15.54 7.42
CA SER A 38 -27.63 16.81 8.03
C SER A 38 -27.54 17.94 7.01
N ASN A 39 -28.56 18.80 6.98
CA ASN A 39 -28.72 19.94 6.07
C ASN A 39 -27.75 21.11 6.34
N ASN A 40 -26.56 20.90 6.92
CA ASN A 40 -25.64 22.02 7.18
C ASN A 40 -24.15 21.65 7.38
N GLU A 41 -23.69 20.47 7.00
CA GLU A 41 -22.31 20.05 7.26
C GLU A 41 -21.44 20.09 6.00
N ARG A 42 -20.20 20.56 6.17
CA ARG A 42 -19.18 20.71 5.12
C ARG A 42 -19.06 19.43 4.29
N PRO A 43 -18.71 19.51 2.99
CA PRO A 43 -18.41 18.33 2.18
C PRO A 43 -17.42 17.44 2.95
N VAL A 44 -17.76 16.17 3.15
CA VAL A 44 -16.86 15.25 3.82
C VAL A 44 -15.57 15.16 2.99
N ASP A 45 -14.45 15.54 3.58
CA ASP A 45 -13.17 15.62 2.88
C ASP A 45 -12.61 14.22 2.60
N VAL A 46 -12.92 13.72 1.41
CA VAL A 46 -12.37 12.47 0.86
C VAL A 46 -11.01 12.65 0.20
N ALA A 47 -10.53 13.88 0.00
CA ALA A 47 -9.28 14.13 -0.73
C ALA A 47 -8.08 13.57 0.04
N GLY A 48 -8.02 13.78 1.35
CA GLY A 48 -6.98 13.21 2.21
C GLY A 48 -6.91 11.67 2.12
N PRO A 49 -8.00 10.95 2.42
CA PRO A 49 -8.06 9.49 2.28
C PRO A 49 -7.72 8.99 0.86
N LEU A 50 -8.14 9.68 -0.20
CA LEU A 50 -7.81 9.30 -1.58
C LEU A 50 -6.31 9.47 -1.89
N VAL A 51 -5.69 10.54 -1.42
CA VAL A 51 -4.25 10.77 -1.56
C VAL A 51 -3.47 9.70 -0.78
N ASN A 52 -3.88 9.39 0.45
CA ASN A 52 -3.24 8.36 1.24
C ASN A 52 -3.39 6.96 0.61
N LEU A 53 -4.56 6.63 0.06
CA LEU A 53 -4.78 5.40 -0.70
C LEU A 53 -3.80 5.29 -1.89
N LYS A 54 -3.54 6.40 -2.59
CA LYS A 54 -2.56 6.45 -3.69
C LYS A 54 -1.13 6.25 -3.19
N ILE A 55 -0.77 6.88 -2.07
CA ILE A 55 0.55 6.71 -1.42
C ILE A 55 0.75 5.25 -1.03
N ASP A 56 -0.24 4.61 -0.43
CA ASP A 56 -0.18 3.19 -0.05
C ASP A 56 -0.01 2.28 -1.26
N SER A 57 -0.70 2.57 -2.37
CA SER A 57 -0.52 1.84 -3.62
C SER A 57 0.92 1.94 -4.14
N LEU A 58 1.52 3.14 -4.09
CA LEU A 58 2.92 3.35 -4.48
C LEU A 58 3.88 2.63 -3.53
N GLN A 59 3.60 2.61 -2.23
CA GLN A 59 4.41 1.88 -1.25
C GLN A 59 4.41 0.37 -1.53
N ILE A 60 3.25 -0.22 -1.86
CA ILE A 60 3.15 -1.64 -2.23
C ILE A 60 3.96 -1.91 -3.50
N GLN A 61 3.83 -1.06 -4.53
CA GLN A 61 4.57 -1.21 -5.79
C GLN A 61 6.08 -1.11 -5.58
N ALA A 62 6.54 -0.12 -4.82
CA ALA A 62 7.95 0.05 -4.48
C ALA A 62 8.49 -1.17 -3.72
N SER A 63 7.73 -1.66 -2.74
CA SER A 63 8.10 -2.85 -1.96
C SER A 63 8.11 -4.11 -2.83
N GLY A 64 7.18 -4.24 -3.77
CA GLY A 64 7.17 -5.29 -4.80
C GLY A 64 8.41 -5.24 -5.68
N LYS A 65 8.85 -4.04 -6.09
CA LYS A 65 10.07 -3.88 -6.90
C LYS A 65 11.34 -4.30 -6.13
N VAL A 66 11.38 -4.09 -4.82
CA VAL A 66 12.47 -4.59 -3.97
C VAL A 66 12.50 -6.12 -3.97
N VAL A 67 11.34 -6.77 -3.83
CA VAL A 67 11.25 -8.24 -3.88
C VAL A 67 11.70 -8.79 -5.24
N GLU A 68 11.24 -8.17 -6.33
CA GLU A 68 11.66 -8.51 -7.70
C GLU A 68 13.18 -8.36 -7.87
N SER A 69 13.75 -7.24 -7.44
CA SER A 69 15.20 -7.00 -7.54
C SER A 69 16.00 -8.03 -6.75
N VAL A 70 15.51 -8.46 -5.57
CA VAL A 70 16.15 -9.53 -4.81
C VAL A 70 16.06 -10.87 -5.56
N SER A 71 14.92 -11.17 -6.18
CA SER A 71 14.75 -12.35 -7.02
C SER A 71 15.72 -12.37 -8.19
N ASP A 72 15.89 -11.24 -8.88
CA ASP A 72 16.84 -11.10 -9.99
C ASP A 72 18.29 -11.30 -9.53
N ILE A 73 18.68 -10.75 -8.38
CA ILE A 73 20.02 -10.95 -7.80
C ILE A 73 20.24 -12.43 -7.49
N ILE A 74 19.30 -13.10 -6.82
CA ILE A 74 19.42 -14.53 -6.51
C ILE A 74 19.52 -15.34 -7.81
N GLY A 75 18.67 -15.04 -8.80
CA GLY A 75 18.69 -15.69 -10.11
C GLY A 75 20.06 -15.53 -10.79
N SER A 76 20.61 -14.31 -10.80
CA SER A 76 21.93 -14.04 -11.37
C SER A 76 23.06 -14.76 -10.64
N LEU A 77 23.00 -14.86 -9.32
CA LEU A 77 23.99 -15.60 -8.52
C LEU A 77 23.94 -17.09 -8.82
N LEU A 78 22.74 -17.66 -8.95
CA LEU A 78 22.58 -19.08 -9.30
C LEU A 78 23.10 -19.37 -10.71
N ASP A 79 22.79 -18.51 -11.68
CA ASP A 79 23.23 -18.63 -13.07
C ASP A 79 24.77 -18.58 -13.20
N VAL A 80 25.44 -17.70 -12.45
CA VAL A 80 26.92 -17.63 -12.43
C VAL A 80 27.57 -18.88 -11.80
N THR A 81 26.87 -19.57 -10.90
CA THR A 81 27.40 -20.78 -10.22
C THR A 81 27.11 -22.09 -10.95
N ALA A 82 26.25 -22.07 -11.97
CA ALA A 82 25.89 -23.24 -12.79
C ALA A 82 26.89 -23.46 -13.92
#